data_AF-A0A9X5X6J6-F1
#
_entry.id   AF-A0A9X5X6J6-F1
#
_cell.length_a   1.000
_cell.length_b   1.000
_cell.length_c   1.000
_cell.angle_alpha   90.00
_cell.angle_beta   90.00
_cell.angle_gamma   90.00
#
_symmetry.space_group_name_H-M   'P 1'
#
loop_
_entity.id
_entity.type
_entity.pdbx_description
1 polymer ?
#
loop_
_entity_poly.entity_id
_entity_poly.type
_entity_poly.pdbx_seq_one_letter_code
_entity_poly.pdbx_strand_id
1 'polypeptide(L)' 'LGAWVPLDEVPDVYEGVISIFRDYGYRRLRTRARLKFLVADWGVEKFRQILEDEYLERKLLDGPAPDQPVARWRDHV' A
#
# COMPACT_ATOMS: atom_id res chain seq x y z
N LEU A 1 7.49 -7.09 1.97
CA LEU A 1 7.95 -5.81 1.39
C LEU A 1 8.99 -5.10 2.25
N GLY A 2 8.90 -5.11 3.58
CA GLY A 2 9.95 -4.51 4.43
C GLY A 2 10.09 -3.00 4.25
N ALA A 3 9.05 -2.30 3.79
CA ALA A 3 9.12 -0.85 3.59
C ALA A 3 9.02 -0.10 4.92
N TRP A 4 9.82 0.96 5.07
CA TRP A 4 9.81 1.87 6.20
C TRP A 4 9.72 3.31 5.71
N VAL A 5 9.01 4.16 6.46
CA VAL A 5 8.75 5.55 6.09
C VAL A 5 9.02 6.42 7.32
N PRO A 6 9.90 7.43 7.23
CA PRO A 6 10.11 8.39 8.31
C PRO A 6 8.87 9.28 8.47
N LEU A 7 8.66 9.80 9.68
CA LEU A 7 7.40 10.47 10.05
C LEU A 7 7.06 11.69 9.19
N ASP A 8 8.08 12.42 8.75
CA ASP A 8 7.97 13.60 7.88
C ASP A 8 7.54 13.27 6.44
N GLU A 9 7.82 12.05 5.96
CA GLU A 9 7.43 11.58 4.63
C GLU A 9 6.06 10.87 4.59
N VAL A 10 5.46 10.58 5.75
CA VAL A 10 4.16 9.90 5.84
C VAL A 10 3.07 10.59 4.99
N PRO A 11 2.94 11.94 4.97
CA PRO A 11 1.93 12.60 4.14
C PRO A 11 2.08 12.28 2.65
N ASP A 12 3.30 12.33 2.11
CA ASP A 12 3.57 12.07 0.69
C ASP A 12 3.25 10.62 0.32
N VAL A 13 3.65 9.67 1.17
CA VAL A 13 3.38 8.24 0.95
C VAL A 13 1.87 7.95 1.00
N TYR A 14 1.17 8.55 1.96
CA TYR A 14 -0.28 8.41 2.09
C TYR A 14 -1.02 8.98 0.87
N GLU A 15 -0.62 10.17 0.40
CA GLU A 15 -1.19 10.79 -0.80
C GLU A 15 -0.93 9.93 -2.03
N GLY A 16 0.28 9.40 -2.20
CA GLY A 16 0.62 8.49 -3.30
C GLY A 16 -0.27 7.24 -3.32
N VAL A 17 -0.47 6.59 -2.17
CA VAL A 17 -1.36 5.41 -2.06
C VAL A 17 -2.79 5.74 -2.46
N ILE A 18 -3.32 6.89 -2.02
CA ILE A 18 -4.67 7.32 -2.37
C ILE A 18 -4.77 7.65 -3.86
N SER A 19 -3.76 8.31 -4.41
CA SER A 19 -3.71 8.68 -5.82
C SER A 19 -3.66 7.44 -6.73
N ILE A 20 -2.88 6.42 -6.37
CA ILE A 20 -2.93 5.12 -7.06
C ILE A 20 -4.34 4.55 -7.06
N PHE A 21 -5.02 4.54 -5.91
CA PHE A 21 -6.38 4.01 -5.84
C PHE A 21 -7.39 4.88 -6.61
N ARG A 22 -7.19 6.20 -6.64
CA ARG A 22 -7.99 7.12 -7.43
C ARG A 22 -7.90 6.78 -8.92
N ASP A 23 -6.69 6.56 -9.41
CA ASP A 23 -6.36 6.48 -10.83
C ASP A 23 -6.50 5.06 -11.39
N TYR A 24 -6.13 4.04 -10.62
CA TYR A 24 -6.13 2.63 -11.03
C TYR A 24 -7.23 1.77 -10.38
N GLY A 25 -7.98 2.31 -9.41
CA GLY A 25 -9.04 1.57 -8.72
C GLY A 25 -10.24 1.23 -9.61
N TYR A 26 -10.75 0.00 -9.49
CA TYR A 26 -11.90 -0.46 -10.28
C TYR A 26 -13.17 0.35 -9.98
N ARG A 27 -13.73 1.02 -11.01
CA ARG A 27 -14.95 1.85 -10.89
C ARG A 27 -16.21 1.19 -11.46
N ARG A 28 -16.08 0.18 -12.31
CA ARG A 28 -17.22 -0.45 -13.01
C ARG A 28 -18.08 -1.33 -12.10
N LEU A 29 -17.47 -2.10 -11.19
CA LEU A 29 -18.16 -3.03 -10.30
C LEU A 29 -17.85 -2.68 -8.84
N ARG A 30 -18.86 -2.22 -8.10
CA ARG A 30 -18.69 -1.78 -6.70
C ARG A 30 -18.12 -2.87 -5.79
N THR A 31 -18.46 -4.13 -6.04
CA THR A 31 -17.93 -5.30 -5.31
C THR A 31 -16.42 -5.48 -5.46
N ARG A 32 -15.81 -4.88 -6.50
CA ARG A 32 -14.36 -4.88 -6.75
C ARG A 32 -13.71 -3.51 -6.46
N ALA A 33 -14.46 -2.50 -6.02
CA ALA A 33 -13.97 -1.13 -5.81
C ALA A 33 -13.28 -0.92 -4.44
N ARG A 34 -12.39 -1.82 -4.04
CA ARG A 34 -11.59 -1.73 -2.82
C ARG A 34 -10.12 -1.98 -3.14
N LEU A 35 -9.22 -1.26 -2.45
CA LEU A 35 -7.77 -1.35 -2.67
C LEU A 35 -7.24 -2.80 -2.65
N LYS A 36 -7.78 -3.64 -1.76
CA LYS A 36 -7.38 -5.06 -1.67
C LYS A 36 -7.47 -5.83 -2.99
N PHE A 37 -8.41 -5.47 -3.87
CA PHE A 37 -8.55 -6.14 -5.17
C PHE A 37 -7.50 -5.66 -6.17
N LEU A 38 -7.19 -4.36 -6.16
CA LEU A 38 -6.10 -3.83 -6.97
C LEU A 38 -4.77 -4.46 -6.56
N VAL A 39 -4.48 -4.52 -5.26
CA VAL A 39 -3.26 -5.14 -4.72
C VAL A 39 -3.22 -6.64 -5.00
N ALA A 40 -4.33 -7.36 -4.91
CA ALA A 40 -4.39 -8.78 -5.23
C ALA A 40 -4.10 -9.05 -6.71
N ASP A 41 -4.62 -8.20 -7.60
CA ASP A 41 -4.48 -8.38 -9.05
C ASP A 41 -3.09 -7.91 -9.55
N TRP A 42 -2.47 -6.92 -8.88
CA TRP A 42 -1.12 -6.42 -9.24
C TRP A 42 0.04 -7.13 -8.54
N GLY A 43 -0.19 -7.64 -7.34
CA GLY A 43 0.88 -7.98 -6.41
C GLY A 43 1.44 -6.76 -5.69
N VAL A 44 2.07 -7.00 -4.54
CA VAL A 44 2.57 -5.94 -3.65
C VAL A 44 3.84 -5.28 -4.21
N GLU A 45 4.63 -6.04 -4.99
CA GLU A 45 5.86 -5.58 -5.64
C GLU A 45 5.55 -4.53 -6.70
N LYS A 46 4.60 -4.81 -7.59
CA LYS A 46 4.17 -3.85 -8.63
C LYS A 46 3.52 -2.63 -8.00
N PHE A 47 2.72 -2.81 -6.95
CA PHE A 47 2.12 -1.67 -6.24
C PHE A 47 3.20 -0.73 -5.67
N ARG A 48 4.24 -1.29 -5.02
CA ARG A 48 5.38 -0.51 -4.53
C ARG A 48 6.12 0.19 -5.68
N GLN A 49 6.37 -0.52 -6.78
CA GLN A 49 7.03 0.06 -7.94
C GLN A 49 6.28 1.30 -8.47
N ILE A 50 4.96 1.20 -8.66
CA ILE A 50 4.16 2.32 -9.16
C ILE A 50 4.17 3.48 -8.17
N LEU A 51 4.07 3.21 -6.88
CA LEU A 51 4.16 4.24 -5.84
C LEU A 51 5.50 4.99 -5.89
N GLU A 52 6.61 4.27 -6.04
CA GLU A 52 7.96 4.84 -6.11
C GLU A 52 8.21 5.59 -7.42
N ASP A 53 7.81 5.01 -8.55
CA ASP A 53 8.18 5.49 -9.88
C ASP A 53 7.25 6.60 -10.38
N GLU A 54 5.94 6.57 -10.07
CA GLU A 54 4.95 7.53 -10.61
C GLU A 54 4.51 8.61 -9.62
N TYR A 55 4.65 8.41 -8.30
CA TYR A 55 4.09 9.32 -7.30
C TYR A 55 5.14 9.92 -6.37
N LEU A 56 6.07 9.11 -5.86
CA LEU A 56 7.11 9.60 -4.95
C LEU A 56 8.37 10.06 -5.67
N GLU A 57 8.57 9.59 -6.91
CA GLU A 57 9.78 9.81 -7.72
C GLU A 57 11.09 9.41 -6.99
N ARG A 58 10.99 8.46 -6.07
CA ARG A 58 12.11 7.93 -5.27
C ARG A 58 11.77 6.55 -4.73
N LYS A 59 12.81 5.82 -4.34
CA LYS A 59 12.66 4.52 -3.67
C LYS A 59 12.29 4.69 -2.21
N LEU A 60 11.36 3.86 -1.74
CA LEU A 60 11.05 3.78 -0.32
C LEU A 60 12.21 3.11 0.41
N LEU A 61 12.45 3.54 1.64
CA LEU A 61 13.45 2.90 2.49
C LEU A 61 12.99 1.50 2.87
N ASP A 62 13.95 0.59 2.98
CA ASP A 62 13.71 -0.71 3.59
C ASP A 62 14.01 -0.64 5.10
N GLY A 63 13.18 -1.30 5.88
CA GLY A 63 13.32 -1.43 7.32
C GLY A 63 12.97 -2.84 7.78
N PRO A 64 13.25 -3.15 9.06
CA PRO A 64 12.92 -4.46 9.61
C PRO A 64 11.42 -4.70 9.49
N ALA A 65 11.05 -5.96 9.23
CA ALA A 65 9.65 -6.35 9.34
C ALA A 65 9.19 -6.07 10.79
N PRO A 66 7.94 -5.60 10.98
CA PRO A 66 7.41 -5.47 12.33
C PRO A 66 7.42 -6.84 13.01
N ASP A 67 7.67 -6.85 14.32
CA ASP A 67 7.56 -8.06 15.12
C ASP A 67 6.17 -8.67 14.99
N GLN A 68 6.09 -10.01 15.12
CA GLN A 68 4.79 -10.67 15.13
C GLN A 68 3.95 -10.12 16.30
N PRO A 69 2.65 -9.87 16.09
CA PRO A 69 1.80 -9.36 17.15
C PRO A 69 1.78 -10.33 18.34
N VAL A 70 1.93 -9.77 19.55
CA VAL A 70 1.99 -10.50 20.83
C VAL A 70 0.74 -11.34 21.11
N ALA A 71 -0.39 -11.02 20.48
CA ALA A 71 -1.59 -11.83 20.48
C ALA A 71 -2.03 -12.08 19.03
N ARG A 72 -2.38 -13.33 18.69
CA ARG A 72 -3.16 -13.61 17.49
C ARG A 72 -4.54 -12.97 17.68
N TRP A 73 -4.73 -11.76 17.18
CA TRP A 73 -6.06 -11.16 17.09
C TRP A 73 -6.94 -12.11 16.27
N ARG A 74 -7.94 -12.70 16.94
CA ARG A 74 -9.05 -13.37 16.28
C ARG A 74 -10.03 -12.27 15.91
N ASP A 75 -9.83 -11.65 14.74
CA ASP A 75 -10.86 -10.79 14.19
C ASP A 75 -12.07 -11.65 13.81
N HIS A 76 -13.24 -11.26 14.31
CA HIS A 76 -14.54 -11.93 14.17
C HIS A 76 -14.66 -13.29 14.88
N VAL A 77 -14.99 -13.25 16.18
CA VAL A 77 -15.83 -14.29 16.83
C VAL A 77 -17.26 -13.76 16.85
#